data_AF-A0A8S0ZMM4-F1
#
_entry.id   AF-A0A8S0ZMM4-F1
#
_cell.length_a   1.000
_cell.length_b   1.000
_cell.length_c   1.000
_cell.angle_alpha   90.00
_cell.angle_beta   90.00
_cell.angle_gamma   90.00
#
_symmetry.space_group_name_H-M   'P 1'
#
loop_
_entity.id
_entity.type
_entity.pdbx_description
1 polymer ?
#
loop_
_entity_poly.entity_id
_entity_poly.type
_entity_poly.pdbx_seq_one_letter_code
_entity_poly.pdbx_strand_id
1 'polypeptide(L)'
;MMLLRKFMCSSLRDELSVGEDKWKQRRNVSFDQNRQLEEVTKERDDLKRVAVSLHRVVGQLVAYCASAEDELNRTVLAQLLSRLLPEGDETVVEEESRPTTPNLSGDLNNSIVSRSGKHVHFAPDLNVLLADLDEEGIVTFLQQQRDLSADIKKELESSLRRLRHEAHSLLDLSAKLTNKSRPECKMLESSQVQITELVEDLDSRQKNCENCELHRKNMEEAMAECLQRENLLRADLEAAMIKIAQLMTSADVIAEGYGTGPCPEEPRARARGGAGGGGGGALSLDALGSPRLQRLAHDLDALQRERDDFQQQLEAANRQLRSTRQFVEEQAAEREAERDEFARRLADLRHDNTRLAARLHSSARILTEVEQLEAQTREMNQIISELEARKISTDEELKASEEKISLLRDIIANLESQLEQKTTHEHEILEQLEQMKKTIDERDSKMRNLLVELESMKSEKLDQSDVMCVKCGQEEEKTAELLQRVKEQCRYLEEQIHRRTRKLERLHEVCSTSCSEPSEDVSLRDQRDTHLEAKSPDTEPSPRFSEHLSELAGIWECLQAHSRAVDAALKRVADLEMQRSQLKDIAQLSQTYLCIEYRRTSTTPLARARCLPSVSPDASERVLLP
;
A
#
# COMPACT_ATOMS: atom_id res chain seq x y z
N MET A 1 15.31 29.89 46.25
CA MET A 1 13.85 29.59 46.21
C MET A 1 13.11 30.35 45.11
N MET A 2 13.15 31.69 45.04
CA MET A 2 12.49 32.45 43.95
C MET A 2 13.10 32.26 42.55
N LEU A 3 14.43 32.08 42.45
CA LEU A 3 15.10 31.83 41.16
C LEU A 3 14.82 30.42 40.60
N LEU A 4 14.74 29.40 41.46
CA LEU A 4 14.33 28.04 41.03
C LEU A 4 12.90 28.00 40.50
N ARG A 5 11.98 28.77 41.12
CA ARG A 5 10.59 28.86 40.65
C ARG A 5 10.48 29.53 39.28
N LYS A 6 11.33 30.53 38.99
CA LYS A 6 11.35 31.22 37.70
C LYS A 6 11.93 30.34 36.58
N PHE A 7 12.95 29.54 36.90
CA PHE A 7 13.55 28.59 35.95
C PHE A 7 12.61 27.43 35.59
N MET A 8 11.91 26.86 36.58
CA MET A 8 10.90 25.82 36.34
C MET A 8 9.70 26.34 35.53
N CYS A 9 9.22 27.55 35.79
CA CYS A 9 8.10 28.12 35.04
C CYS A 9 8.45 28.54 33.60
N SER A 10 9.73 28.86 33.32
CA SER A 10 10.20 29.12 31.95
C SER A 10 10.41 27.83 31.17
N SER A 11 11.02 26.81 31.78
CA SER A 11 11.22 25.49 31.14
C SER A 11 9.91 24.78 30.82
N LEU A 12 8.89 24.86 31.69
CA LEU A 12 7.55 24.34 31.40
C LEU A 12 6.81 25.11 30.29
N ARG A 13 7.16 26.37 30.03
CA ARG A 13 6.54 27.18 28.98
C ARG A 13 7.15 26.90 27.60
N ASP A 14 8.45 26.61 27.54
CA ASP A 14 9.12 26.18 26.31
C ASP A 14 8.72 24.76 25.90
N GLU A 15 8.55 23.83 26.85
CA GLU A 15 8.05 22.47 26.60
C GLU A 15 6.62 22.47 26.01
N LEU A 16 5.75 23.39 26.47
CA LEU A 16 4.40 23.59 25.92
C LEU A 16 4.42 24.27 24.55
N SER A 17 5.35 25.19 24.29
CA SER A 17 5.48 25.90 23.00
C SER A 17 5.94 24.97 21.88
N VAL A 18 6.92 24.09 22.14
CA VAL A 18 7.41 23.12 21.15
C VAL A 18 6.34 22.07 20.80
N GLY A 19 5.49 21.71 21.77
CA GLY A 19 4.32 20.86 21.55
C GLY A 19 3.25 21.55 20.71
N GLU A 20 2.94 22.83 20.99
CA GLU A 20 2.01 23.61 20.19
C GLU A 20 2.46 23.78 18.75
N ASP A 21 3.75 24.00 18.50
CA ASP A 21 4.27 24.19 17.15
C ASP A 21 4.26 22.89 16.34
N LYS A 22 4.54 21.74 16.98
CA LYS A 22 4.34 20.42 16.37
C LYS A 22 2.86 20.13 16.09
N TRP A 23 1.95 20.55 16.97
CA TRP A 23 0.50 20.42 16.77
C TRP A 23 -0.05 21.38 15.71
N LYS A 24 0.51 22.59 15.60
CA LYS A 24 0.20 23.56 14.53
C LYS A 24 0.75 23.05 13.19
N GLN A 25 1.97 22.53 13.15
CA GLN A 25 2.55 21.93 11.95
C GLN A 25 1.77 20.69 11.50
N ARG A 26 1.40 19.80 12.44
CA ARG A 26 0.53 18.63 12.13
C ARG A 26 -0.85 19.07 11.66
N ARG A 27 -1.47 20.09 12.27
CA ARG A 27 -2.72 20.66 11.78
C ARG A 27 -2.56 21.25 10.39
N ASN A 28 -1.52 22.03 10.13
CA ASN A 28 -1.27 22.63 8.82
C ASN A 28 -1.03 21.55 7.75
N VAL A 29 -0.23 20.51 8.03
CA VAL A 29 -0.01 19.39 7.11
C VAL A 29 -1.29 18.59 6.89
N SER A 30 -2.08 18.31 7.94
CA SER A 30 -3.37 17.64 7.80
C SER A 30 -4.42 18.51 7.10
N PHE A 31 -4.33 19.82 7.25
CA PHE A 31 -5.21 20.80 6.62
C PHE A 31 -4.87 20.95 5.13
N ASP A 32 -3.58 20.98 4.79
CA ASP A 32 -3.09 20.98 3.41
C ASP A 32 -3.38 19.63 2.72
N GLN A 33 -3.23 18.50 3.43
CA GLN A 33 -3.63 17.19 2.91
C GLN A 33 -5.15 17.07 2.76
N ASN A 34 -5.94 17.56 3.71
CA ASN A 34 -7.40 17.56 3.58
C ASN A 34 -7.85 18.49 2.45
N ARG A 35 -7.19 19.62 2.25
CA ARG A 35 -7.43 20.52 1.11
C ARG A 35 -7.07 19.85 -0.21
N GLN A 36 -5.94 19.13 -0.29
CA GLN A 36 -5.58 18.33 -1.46
C GLN A 36 -6.60 17.21 -1.71
N LEU A 37 -7.10 16.55 -0.65
CA LEU A 37 -8.15 15.54 -0.76
C LEU A 37 -9.49 16.16 -1.20
N GLU A 38 -9.85 17.34 -0.72
CA GLU A 38 -11.04 18.09 -1.16
C GLU A 38 -10.91 18.52 -2.62
N GLU A 39 -9.74 18.98 -3.04
CA GLU A 39 -9.43 19.32 -4.44
C GLU A 39 -9.53 18.07 -5.33
N VAL A 40 -8.93 16.94 -4.94
CA VAL A 40 -9.04 15.66 -5.66
C VAL A 40 -10.48 15.12 -5.68
N THR A 41 -11.21 15.27 -4.57
CA THR A 41 -12.61 14.83 -4.48
C THR A 41 -13.49 15.69 -5.39
N LYS A 42 -13.22 16.99 -5.45
CA LYS A 42 -13.88 17.93 -6.35
C LYS A 42 -13.58 17.61 -7.80
N GLU A 43 -12.31 17.36 -8.16
CA GLU A 43 -11.92 16.94 -9.51
C GLU A 43 -12.58 15.62 -9.92
N ARG A 44 -12.64 14.64 -9.03
CA ARG A 44 -13.36 13.37 -9.25
C ARG A 44 -14.84 13.63 -9.51
N ASP A 45 -15.46 14.51 -8.75
CA ASP A 45 -16.89 14.80 -8.88
C ASP A 45 -17.19 15.65 -10.13
N ASP A 46 -16.29 16.55 -10.52
CA ASP A 46 -16.30 17.25 -11.80
C ASP A 46 -16.15 16.25 -12.97
N LEU A 47 -15.22 15.31 -12.89
CA LEU A 47 -15.02 14.29 -13.94
C LEU A 47 -16.22 13.36 -14.07
N LYS A 48 -16.86 13.01 -12.94
CA LYS A 48 -18.12 12.27 -12.93
C LYS A 48 -19.25 13.05 -13.58
N ARG A 49 -19.35 14.36 -13.34
CA ARG A 49 -20.30 15.24 -14.06
C ARG A 49 -20.05 15.16 -15.56
N VAL A 50 -18.83 15.43 -16.01
CA VAL A 50 -18.44 15.35 -17.44
C VAL A 50 -18.80 14.00 -18.05
N ALA A 51 -18.54 12.89 -17.35
CA ALA A 51 -18.87 11.55 -17.84
C ALA A 51 -20.38 11.34 -18.04
N VAL A 52 -21.21 11.81 -17.11
CA VAL A 52 -22.68 11.73 -17.20
C VAL A 52 -23.21 12.56 -18.36
N SER A 53 -22.71 13.78 -18.53
CA SER A 53 -23.13 14.67 -19.61
C SER A 53 -22.69 14.14 -20.97
N LEU A 54 -21.49 13.58 -21.07
CA LEU A 54 -21.01 12.94 -22.29
C LEU A 54 -21.86 11.72 -22.64
N HIS A 55 -22.28 10.94 -21.64
CA HIS A 55 -23.21 9.82 -21.84
C HIS A 55 -24.58 10.29 -22.32
N ARG A 56 -25.10 11.41 -21.78
CA ARG A 56 -26.34 12.06 -22.22
C ARG A 56 -26.25 12.51 -23.68
N VAL A 57 -25.17 13.20 -24.05
CA VAL A 57 -24.91 13.69 -25.41
C VAL A 57 -24.75 12.54 -26.40
N VAL A 58 -24.01 11.49 -26.05
CA VAL A 58 -23.90 10.28 -26.90
C VAL A 58 -25.26 9.62 -27.09
N GLY A 59 -26.08 9.54 -26.03
CA GLY A 59 -27.45 9.05 -26.13
C GLY A 59 -28.32 9.89 -27.07
N GLN A 60 -28.24 11.21 -26.98
CA GLN A 60 -28.93 12.13 -27.89
C GLN A 60 -28.44 11.99 -29.35
N LEU A 61 -27.13 11.77 -29.56
CA LEU A 61 -26.55 11.57 -30.89
C LEU A 61 -26.99 10.24 -31.51
N VAL A 62 -27.08 9.17 -30.71
CA VAL A 62 -27.58 7.86 -31.17
C VAL A 62 -29.06 7.96 -31.55
N ALA A 63 -29.87 8.63 -30.73
CA ALA A 63 -31.28 8.88 -31.05
C ALA A 63 -31.44 9.72 -32.32
N TYR A 64 -30.58 10.72 -32.52
CA TYR A 64 -30.54 11.51 -33.75
C TYR A 64 -30.20 10.63 -34.97
N CYS A 65 -29.14 9.82 -34.91
CA CYS A 65 -28.76 8.92 -35.99
C CYS A 65 -29.90 7.98 -36.37
N ALA A 66 -30.59 7.41 -35.39
CA ALA A 66 -31.77 6.56 -35.62
C ALA A 66 -32.89 7.34 -36.32
N SER A 67 -33.20 8.56 -35.85
CA SER A 67 -34.24 9.39 -36.48
C SER A 67 -33.91 9.83 -37.91
N ALA A 68 -32.63 10.13 -38.19
CA ALA A 68 -32.16 10.51 -39.51
C ALA A 68 -32.14 9.31 -40.47
N GLU A 69 -31.76 8.12 -39.97
CA GLU A 69 -31.86 6.86 -40.70
C GLU A 69 -33.32 6.54 -41.05
N ASP A 70 -34.25 6.69 -40.10
CA ASP A 70 -35.67 6.49 -40.32
C ASP A 70 -36.27 7.47 -41.34
N GLU A 71 -35.88 8.75 -41.29
CA GLU A 71 -36.32 9.77 -42.25
C GLU A 71 -35.77 9.51 -43.66
N LEU A 72 -34.49 9.11 -43.76
CA LEU A 72 -33.87 8.71 -45.01
C LEU A 72 -34.57 7.47 -45.59
N ASN A 73 -34.77 6.44 -44.77
CA ASN A 73 -35.44 5.21 -45.16
C ASN A 73 -36.87 5.49 -45.63
N ARG A 74 -37.63 6.32 -44.91
CA ARG A 74 -38.98 6.77 -45.34
C ARG A 74 -38.94 7.53 -46.66
N THR A 75 -37.98 8.43 -46.84
CA THR A 75 -37.88 9.22 -48.08
C THR A 75 -37.49 8.34 -49.27
N VAL A 76 -36.56 7.39 -49.07
CA VAL A 76 -36.15 6.42 -50.09
C VAL A 76 -37.30 5.46 -50.41
N LEU A 77 -38.00 4.94 -49.40
CA LEU A 77 -39.19 4.11 -49.60
C LEU A 77 -40.27 4.86 -50.38
N ALA A 78 -40.58 6.10 -49.99
CA ALA A 78 -41.58 6.93 -50.66
C ALA A 78 -41.18 7.19 -52.12
N GLN A 79 -39.90 7.43 -52.41
CA GLN A 79 -39.41 7.58 -53.79
C GLN A 79 -39.45 6.28 -54.59
N LEU A 80 -39.09 5.14 -53.99
CA LEU A 80 -39.15 3.82 -54.64
C LEU A 80 -40.60 3.41 -54.93
N LEU A 81 -41.50 3.58 -53.97
CA LEU A 81 -42.94 3.32 -54.14
C LEU A 81 -43.56 4.25 -55.18
N SER A 82 -43.20 5.53 -55.20
CA SER A 82 -43.66 6.48 -56.23
C SER A 82 -43.18 6.16 -57.65
N ARG A 83 -42.12 5.35 -57.80
CA ARG A 83 -41.64 4.85 -59.10
C ARG A 83 -42.27 3.51 -59.50
N LEU A 84 -42.69 2.71 -58.53
CA LEU A 84 -43.29 1.39 -58.75
C LEU A 84 -44.82 1.47 -58.97
N LEU A 85 -45.49 2.52 -58.47
CA LEU A 85 -46.88 2.85 -58.81
C LEU A 85 -46.95 4.19 -59.55
N PRO A 86 -46.95 4.21 -60.90
CA PRO A 86 -47.29 5.41 -61.64
C PRO A 86 -48.82 5.54 -61.71
N GLU A 87 -49.32 6.58 -61.05
CA GLU A 87 -50.69 7.12 -61.09
C GLU A 87 -51.82 6.24 -60.51
N GLY A 88 -52.33 6.69 -59.36
CA GLY A 88 -53.71 6.42 -58.92
C GLY A 88 -53.86 5.58 -57.65
N ASP A 89 -53.56 6.15 -56.48
CA ASP A 89 -54.49 6.23 -55.33
C ASP A 89 -53.77 6.85 -54.12
N GLU A 90 -54.15 8.08 -53.79
CA GLU A 90 -53.72 8.78 -52.57
C GLU A 90 -54.56 8.31 -51.37
N THR A 91 -54.39 7.09 -50.85
CA THR A 91 -55.13 6.70 -49.61
C THR A 91 -54.50 5.61 -48.73
N VAL A 92 -53.25 5.18 -48.89
CA VAL A 92 -52.76 4.02 -48.10
C VAL A 92 -51.30 4.18 -47.65
N VAL A 93 -51.01 5.11 -46.73
CA VAL A 93 -49.88 4.97 -45.78
C VAL A 93 -50.16 5.75 -44.49
N GLU A 94 -51.25 5.45 -43.80
CA GLU A 94 -51.39 5.73 -42.37
C GLU A 94 -51.78 4.43 -41.68
N GLU A 95 -50.84 3.52 -41.45
CA GLU A 95 -50.99 2.56 -40.36
C GLU A 95 -49.63 2.00 -39.93
N GLU A 96 -49.55 1.79 -38.62
CA GLU A 96 -48.46 1.18 -37.84
C GLU A 96 -47.22 2.03 -37.53
N SER A 97 -47.35 2.83 -36.47
CA SER A 97 -46.21 3.33 -35.70
C SER A 97 -46.47 3.16 -34.20
N ARG A 98 -46.01 2.04 -33.61
CA ARG A 98 -45.37 1.91 -32.26
C ARG A 98 -45.26 0.45 -31.78
N PRO A 99 -44.49 0.13 -30.71
CA PRO A 99 -43.55 0.96 -29.91
C PRO A 99 -42.22 0.28 -29.48
N THR A 100 -41.22 1.04 -29.01
CA THR A 100 -40.58 0.81 -27.68
C THR A 100 -39.59 1.92 -27.25
N THR A 101 -39.71 2.33 -25.98
CA THR A 101 -38.80 3.15 -25.13
C THR A 101 -38.95 4.70 -25.19
N PRO A 102 -38.60 5.43 -24.10
CA PRO A 102 -39.58 6.06 -23.21
C PRO A 102 -39.65 7.58 -23.40
N ASN A 103 -40.79 8.13 -23.01
CA ASN A 103 -41.08 9.57 -23.03
C ASN A 103 -40.04 10.40 -22.27
N LEU A 104 -39.27 11.20 -23.02
CA LEU A 104 -38.71 12.49 -22.59
C LEU A 104 -38.89 13.47 -23.76
N SER A 105 -40.13 13.91 -24.00
CA SER A 105 -40.42 14.94 -25.00
C SER A 105 -41.66 15.74 -24.57
N GLY A 106 -41.48 16.54 -23.53
CA GLY A 106 -42.09 17.85 -23.48
C GLY A 106 -41.02 18.84 -23.91
N ASP A 107 -41.37 19.78 -24.79
CA ASP A 107 -40.62 21.01 -25.07
C ASP A 107 -39.54 21.01 -26.17
N LEU A 108 -39.80 20.45 -27.35
CA LEU A 108 -39.07 20.82 -28.58
C LEU A 108 -39.97 20.99 -29.81
N ASN A 109 -41.19 21.51 -29.62
CA ASN A 109 -42.01 21.98 -30.74
C ASN A 109 -41.84 23.48 -30.90
N ASN A 110 -40.84 23.89 -31.67
CA ASN A 110 -40.83 25.19 -32.36
C ASN A 110 -39.80 25.18 -33.50
N SER A 111 -40.22 24.76 -34.69
CA SER A 111 -39.77 25.39 -35.94
C SER A 111 -40.78 25.16 -37.05
N ILE A 112 -41.61 26.18 -37.25
CA ILE A 112 -42.42 26.41 -38.45
C ILE A 112 -41.48 26.94 -39.54
N VAL A 113 -40.94 26.08 -40.42
CA VAL A 113 -40.33 26.39 -41.74
C VAL A 113 -40.18 25.03 -42.46
N SER A 114 -40.72 24.65 -43.62
CA SER A 114 -41.38 25.32 -44.74
C SER A 114 -42.32 24.32 -45.42
N ARG A 115 -43.51 24.80 -45.79
CA ARG A 115 -44.29 24.21 -46.88
C ARG A 115 -43.49 24.40 -48.18
N SER A 116 -43.48 23.37 -49.03
CA SER A 116 -42.80 23.29 -50.35
C SER A 116 -41.35 22.79 -50.32
N GLY A 117 -41.15 21.57 -50.80
CA GLY A 117 -39.85 21.08 -51.26
C GLY A 117 -39.40 19.79 -50.56
N LYS A 118 -39.35 18.70 -51.31
CA LYS A 118 -38.78 17.41 -50.94
C LYS A 118 -37.28 17.55 -50.65
N HIS A 119 -36.89 17.92 -49.42
CA HIS A 119 -35.49 17.92 -49.02
C HIS A 119 -35.33 17.30 -47.63
N VAL A 120 -34.53 16.24 -47.60
CA VAL A 120 -34.02 15.60 -46.38
C VAL A 120 -33.07 16.57 -45.69
N HIS A 121 -33.17 16.73 -44.36
CA HIS A 121 -32.24 17.53 -43.58
C HIS A 121 -30.86 16.83 -43.52
N PHE A 122 -29.88 17.29 -44.31
CA PHE A 122 -28.54 16.70 -44.36
C PHE A 122 -27.52 17.35 -43.40
N ALA A 123 -27.89 18.36 -42.62
CA ALA A 123 -26.99 19.01 -41.66
C ALA A 123 -27.69 19.25 -40.31
N PRO A 124 -27.10 18.83 -39.18
CA PRO A 124 -27.74 18.93 -37.87
C PRO A 124 -27.71 20.36 -37.30
N ASP A 125 -28.77 20.76 -36.59
CA ASP A 125 -28.72 21.91 -35.67
C ASP A 125 -28.07 21.45 -34.35
N LEU A 126 -26.74 21.43 -34.34
CA LEU A 126 -25.94 21.03 -33.18
C LEU A 126 -25.95 22.08 -32.07
N ASN A 127 -26.58 23.24 -32.26
CA ASN A 127 -26.53 24.32 -31.29
C ASN A 127 -27.21 23.96 -29.97
N VAL A 128 -28.23 23.11 -29.99
CA VAL A 128 -28.90 22.64 -28.76
C VAL A 128 -27.99 21.71 -27.96
N LEU A 129 -27.30 20.79 -28.64
CA LEU A 129 -26.31 19.88 -28.06
C LEU A 129 -25.07 20.63 -27.53
N LEU A 130 -24.64 21.66 -28.25
CA LEU A 130 -23.52 22.51 -27.85
C LEU A 130 -23.91 23.44 -26.69
N ALA A 131 -25.14 23.96 -26.66
CA ALA A 131 -25.66 24.75 -25.54
C ALA A 131 -25.78 23.91 -24.26
N ASP A 132 -26.27 22.66 -24.37
CA ASP A 132 -26.34 21.70 -23.25
C ASP A 132 -24.95 21.38 -22.66
N LEU A 133 -23.89 21.38 -23.49
CA LEU A 133 -22.51 21.15 -23.07
C LEU A 133 -21.86 22.40 -22.44
N ASP A 134 -22.27 23.60 -22.86
CA ASP A 134 -21.80 24.87 -22.32
C ASP A 134 -22.49 25.22 -20.98
N GLU A 135 -23.80 24.94 -20.82
CA GLU A 135 -24.53 25.20 -19.56
C GLU A 135 -24.01 24.39 -18.37
N GLU A 136 -23.47 23.19 -18.61
CA GLU A 136 -22.87 22.35 -17.57
C GLU A 136 -21.39 22.73 -17.25
N GLY A 137 -20.84 23.77 -17.89
CA GLY A 137 -19.48 24.26 -17.63
C GLY A 137 -18.35 23.32 -18.04
N ILE A 138 -18.68 22.23 -18.76
CA ILE A 138 -17.76 21.15 -19.13
C ILE A 138 -16.65 21.64 -20.05
N VAL A 139 -16.99 22.54 -20.99
CA VAL A 139 -16.04 23.14 -21.91
C VAL A 139 -14.97 23.91 -21.15
N THR A 140 -15.36 24.66 -20.12
CA THR A 140 -14.41 25.42 -19.28
C THR A 140 -13.52 24.50 -18.43
N PHE A 141 -14.07 23.42 -17.88
CA PHE A 141 -13.31 22.42 -17.12
C PHE A 141 -12.29 21.66 -17.99
N LEU A 142 -12.70 21.22 -19.19
CA LEU A 142 -11.81 20.53 -20.13
C LEU A 142 -10.70 21.46 -20.65
N GLN A 143 -11.01 22.73 -20.86
CA GLN A 143 -10.03 23.74 -21.23
C GLN A 143 -9.00 23.94 -20.10
N GLN A 144 -9.46 24.04 -18.85
CA GLN A 144 -8.59 24.18 -17.68
C GLN A 144 -7.67 22.96 -17.47
N GLN A 145 -8.15 21.74 -17.69
CA GLN A 145 -7.32 20.53 -17.64
C GLN A 145 -6.29 20.47 -18.79
N ARG A 146 -6.63 20.98 -19.98
CA ARG A 146 -5.70 21.12 -21.09
C ARG A 146 -4.58 22.11 -20.78
N ASP A 147 -4.92 23.24 -20.17
CA ASP A 147 -3.96 24.27 -19.77
C ASP A 147 -3.02 23.74 -18.68
N LEU A 148 -3.55 23.01 -17.69
CA LEU A 148 -2.74 22.34 -16.67
C LEU A 148 -1.77 21.30 -17.27
N SER A 149 -2.25 20.48 -18.21
CA SER A 149 -1.41 19.52 -18.94
C SER A 149 -0.31 20.24 -19.76
N ALA A 150 -0.64 21.38 -20.37
CA ALA A 150 0.32 22.19 -21.11
C ALA A 150 1.39 22.80 -20.18
N ASP A 151 1.01 23.22 -18.98
CA ASP A 151 1.95 23.79 -17.99
C ASP A 151 2.86 22.73 -17.37
N ILE A 152 2.32 21.55 -17.05
CA ILE A 152 3.14 20.40 -16.62
C ILE A 152 4.14 20.02 -17.71
N LYS A 153 3.71 20.00 -18.98
CA LYS A 153 4.60 19.72 -20.11
C LYS A 153 5.70 20.78 -20.23
N LYS A 154 5.39 22.07 -20.10
CA LYS A 154 6.39 23.15 -20.11
C LYS A 154 7.40 23.01 -18.97
N GLU A 155 6.95 22.67 -17.76
CA GLU A 155 7.83 22.51 -16.59
C GLU A 155 8.72 21.26 -16.72
N LEU A 156 8.18 20.19 -17.30
CA LEU A 156 8.96 18.98 -17.63
C LEU A 156 10.01 19.28 -18.69
N GLU A 157 9.66 20.00 -19.76
CA GLU A 157 10.62 20.43 -20.78
C GLU A 157 11.70 21.36 -20.21
N SER A 158 11.33 22.24 -19.27
CA SER A 158 12.24 23.09 -18.49
C SER A 158 13.23 22.23 -17.69
N SER A 159 12.73 21.23 -16.98
CA SER A 159 13.52 20.34 -16.12
C SER A 159 14.44 19.45 -16.94
N LEU A 160 13.97 18.91 -18.06
CA LEU A 160 14.80 18.15 -19.00
C LEU A 160 15.85 19.03 -19.68
N ARG A 161 15.55 20.29 -19.99
CA ARG A 161 16.53 21.25 -20.48
C ARG A 161 17.62 21.52 -19.44
N ARG A 162 17.26 21.74 -18.17
CA ARG A 162 18.23 21.90 -17.06
C ARG A 162 19.11 20.67 -16.92
N LEU A 163 18.51 19.50 -16.88
CA LEU A 163 19.24 18.24 -16.76
C LEU A 163 20.21 18.01 -17.94
N ARG A 164 19.81 18.31 -19.17
CA ARG A 164 20.70 18.24 -20.34
C ARG A 164 21.86 19.23 -20.23
N HIS A 165 21.62 20.46 -19.75
CA HIS A 165 22.70 21.43 -19.54
C HIS A 165 23.66 20.99 -18.43
N GLU A 166 23.16 20.41 -17.34
CA GLU A 166 23.98 19.88 -16.26
C GLU A 166 24.79 18.67 -16.72
N ALA A 167 24.18 17.73 -17.45
CA ALA A 167 24.87 16.60 -18.05
C ALA A 167 25.94 17.03 -19.06
N HIS A 168 25.64 18.01 -19.92
CA HIS A 168 26.63 18.60 -20.83
C HIS A 168 27.75 19.30 -20.06
N SER A 169 27.44 20.01 -18.97
CA SER A 169 28.46 20.65 -18.12
C SER A 169 29.38 19.63 -17.45
N LEU A 170 28.83 18.50 -16.99
CA LEU A 170 29.59 17.39 -16.42
C LEU A 170 30.47 16.70 -17.48
N LEU A 171 29.94 16.50 -18.69
CA LEU A 171 30.70 15.95 -19.82
C LEU A 171 31.82 16.91 -20.26
N ASP A 172 31.57 18.23 -20.27
CA ASP A 172 32.59 19.25 -20.54
C ASP A 172 33.67 19.29 -19.45
N LEU A 173 33.29 19.15 -18.18
CA LEU A 173 34.23 19.03 -17.07
C LEU A 173 35.07 17.75 -17.21
N SER A 174 34.46 16.64 -17.62
CA SER A 174 35.14 15.38 -17.93
C SER A 174 36.08 15.51 -19.13
N ALA A 175 35.68 16.18 -20.21
CA ALA A 175 36.52 16.45 -21.38
C ALA A 175 37.67 17.44 -21.08
N LYS A 176 37.48 18.36 -20.14
CA LYS A 176 38.54 19.24 -19.63
C LYS A 176 39.54 18.51 -18.74
N LEU A 177 39.13 17.41 -18.09
CA LEU A 177 40.03 16.50 -17.38
C LEU A 177 40.86 15.68 -18.37
N THR A 178 40.27 15.18 -19.47
CA THR A 178 41.01 14.38 -20.47
C THR A 178 41.97 15.23 -21.33
N ASN A 179 41.63 16.49 -21.62
CA ASN A 179 42.50 17.41 -22.37
C ASN A 179 43.62 18.05 -21.53
N LYS A 180 43.72 17.74 -20.23
CA LYS A 180 44.83 18.12 -19.34
C LYS A 180 45.95 17.06 -19.29
N SER A 181 46.10 16.20 -20.30
CA SER A 181 47.22 15.24 -20.42
C SER A 181 48.61 15.90 -20.72
N ARG A 182 48.87 17.14 -20.28
CA ARG A 182 50.20 17.76 -20.45
C ARG A 182 50.77 18.64 -19.31
N PRO A 183 50.09 18.83 -18.15
CA PRO A 183 50.75 19.21 -16.90
C PRO A 183 50.64 18.14 -15.80
N GLU A 184 50.17 16.92 -16.11
CA GLU A 184 49.92 15.83 -15.13
C GLU A 184 51.18 15.30 -14.43
N CYS A 185 52.39 15.52 -14.99
CA CYS A 185 53.61 14.98 -14.40
C CYS A 185 54.01 15.64 -13.06
N LYS A 186 53.56 16.87 -12.76
CA LYS A 186 53.87 17.55 -11.48
C LYS A 186 52.79 17.35 -10.39
N MET A 187 51.55 17.05 -10.78
CA MET A 187 50.45 16.81 -9.85
C MET A 187 50.37 15.36 -9.38
N LEU A 188 50.79 14.41 -10.23
CA LEU A 188 50.89 12.99 -9.84
C LEU A 188 52.02 12.77 -8.84
N GLU A 189 53.18 13.44 -8.95
CA GLU A 189 54.22 13.39 -7.91
C GLU A 189 53.73 13.93 -6.56
N SER A 190 53.03 15.07 -6.54
CA SER A 190 52.50 15.64 -5.29
C SER A 190 51.42 14.77 -4.65
N SER A 191 50.58 14.10 -5.46
CA SER A 191 49.56 13.19 -4.96
C SER A 191 50.14 11.83 -4.55
N GLN A 192 51.20 11.37 -5.22
CA GLN A 192 51.94 10.17 -4.83
C GLN A 192 52.68 10.40 -3.50
N VAL A 193 53.31 11.56 -3.32
CA VAL A 193 53.96 11.96 -2.06
C VAL A 193 52.96 12.07 -0.91
N GLN A 194 51.76 12.64 -1.15
CA GLN A 194 50.69 12.69 -0.14
C GLN A 194 50.14 11.31 0.22
N ILE A 195 50.03 10.39 -0.75
CA ILE A 195 49.58 9.02 -0.47
C ILE A 195 50.65 8.25 0.30
N THR A 196 51.94 8.39 -0.04
CA THR A 196 53.04 7.78 0.71
C THR A 196 53.14 8.34 2.14
N GLU A 197 52.94 9.64 2.31
CA GLU A 197 52.95 10.30 3.63
C GLU A 197 51.76 9.85 4.50
N LEU A 198 50.57 9.68 3.91
CA LEU A 198 49.41 9.12 4.60
C LEU A 198 49.60 7.63 4.96
N VAL A 199 50.30 6.86 4.13
CA VAL A 199 50.63 5.46 4.43
C VAL A 199 51.68 5.37 5.54
N GLU A 200 52.71 6.22 5.52
CA GLU A 200 53.70 6.33 6.61
C GLU A 200 53.07 6.82 7.93
N ASP A 201 52.08 7.72 7.86
CA ASP A 201 51.29 8.18 9.01
C ASP A 201 50.42 7.06 9.58
N LEU A 202 49.82 6.22 8.73
CA LEU A 202 49.07 5.05 9.19
C LEU A 202 50.00 4.01 9.82
N ASP A 203 51.16 3.73 9.22
CA ASP A 203 52.15 2.80 9.77
C ASP A 203 52.76 3.31 11.08
N SER A 204 52.96 4.62 11.23
CA SER A 204 53.44 5.21 12.49
C SER A 204 52.36 5.19 13.57
N ARG A 205 51.09 5.42 13.23
CA ARG A 205 49.95 5.25 14.15
C ARG A 205 49.76 3.80 14.57
N GLN A 206 49.92 2.87 13.64
CA GLN A 206 49.89 1.42 13.89
C GLN A 206 51.00 1.04 14.90
N LYS A 207 52.24 1.45 14.65
CA LYS A 207 53.38 1.22 15.57
C LYS A 207 53.16 1.86 16.94
N ASN A 208 52.61 3.08 16.98
CA ASN A 208 52.27 3.73 18.25
C ASN A 208 51.18 2.97 19.01
N CYS A 209 50.19 2.41 18.31
CA CYS A 209 49.18 1.55 18.90
C CYS A 209 49.80 0.28 19.49
N GLU A 210 50.65 -0.41 18.73
CA GLU A 210 51.39 -1.60 19.19
C GLU A 210 52.28 -1.29 20.41
N ASN A 211 52.92 -0.11 20.44
CA ASN A 211 53.76 0.31 21.56
C ASN A 211 52.93 0.65 22.81
N CYS A 212 51.75 1.26 22.63
CA CYS A 212 50.78 1.45 23.71
C CYS A 212 50.26 0.12 24.27
N GLU A 213 49.98 -0.86 23.41
CA GLU A 213 49.60 -2.20 23.84
C GLU A 213 50.72 -2.92 24.60
N LEU A 214 51.96 -2.78 24.13
CA LEU A 214 53.13 -3.33 24.82
C LEU A 214 53.35 -2.67 26.18
N HIS A 215 53.21 -1.34 26.26
CA HIS A 215 53.30 -0.61 27.52
C HIS A 215 52.21 -1.05 28.51
N ARG A 216 50.98 -1.26 28.04
CA ARG A 216 49.88 -1.80 28.85
C ARG A 216 50.23 -3.20 29.38
N LYS A 217 50.74 -4.11 28.53
CA LYS A 217 51.17 -5.45 28.96
C LYS A 217 52.28 -5.40 30.00
N ASN A 218 53.29 -4.55 29.81
CA ASN A 218 54.38 -4.39 30.78
C ASN A 218 53.88 -3.86 32.13
N MET A 219 52.90 -2.95 32.13
CA MET A 219 52.27 -2.46 33.36
C MET A 219 51.45 -3.55 34.05
N GLU A 220 50.71 -4.37 33.30
CA GLU A 220 49.98 -5.53 33.83
C GLU A 220 50.93 -6.56 34.46
N GLU A 221 52.06 -6.84 33.81
CA GLU A 221 53.10 -7.75 34.33
C GLU A 221 53.76 -7.18 35.59
N ALA A 222 54.10 -5.90 35.61
CA ALA A 222 54.64 -5.24 36.80
C ALA A 222 53.65 -5.25 37.98
N MET A 223 52.35 -5.06 37.71
CA MET A 223 51.32 -5.18 38.75
C MET A 223 51.20 -6.61 39.27
N ALA A 224 51.28 -7.62 38.39
CA ALA A 224 51.27 -9.03 38.80
C ALA A 224 52.50 -9.38 39.66
N GLU A 225 53.68 -8.89 39.29
CA GLU A 225 54.91 -9.05 40.10
C GLU A 225 54.81 -8.36 41.46
N CYS A 226 54.26 -7.15 41.52
CA CYS A 226 54.03 -6.45 42.79
C CYS A 226 53.08 -7.26 43.70
N LEU A 227 51.99 -7.79 43.14
CA LEU A 227 51.05 -8.64 43.87
C LEU A 227 51.72 -9.92 44.37
N GLN A 228 52.58 -10.54 43.55
CA GLN A 228 53.32 -11.74 43.94
C GLN A 228 54.34 -11.44 45.06
N ARG A 229 55.05 -10.31 45.00
CA ARG A 229 55.94 -9.86 46.09
C ARG A 229 55.18 -9.57 47.37
N GLU A 230 54.00 -8.93 47.27
CA GLU A 230 53.14 -8.70 48.45
C GLU A 230 52.76 -10.04 49.10
N ASN A 231 52.35 -11.03 48.31
CA ASN A 231 51.99 -12.35 48.82
C ASN A 231 53.17 -13.06 49.48
N LEU A 232 54.38 -12.98 48.92
CA LEU A 232 55.59 -13.52 49.52
C LEU A 232 55.92 -12.83 50.85
N LEU A 233 55.89 -11.50 50.89
CA LEU A 233 56.12 -10.74 52.13
C LEU A 233 55.06 -11.05 53.19
N ARG A 234 53.82 -11.29 52.79
CA ARG A 234 52.73 -11.70 53.69
C ARG A 234 53.00 -13.08 54.27
N ALA A 235 53.45 -14.04 53.46
CA ALA A 235 53.84 -15.37 53.91
C ALA A 235 55.07 -15.34 54.84
N ASP A 236 56.08 -14.52 54.53
CA ASP A 236 57.26 -14.33 55.37
C ASP A 236 56.90 -13.68 56.71
N LEU A 237 55.98 -12.70 56.70
CA LEU A 237 55.46 -12.08 57.92
C LEU A 237 54.70 -13.11 58.78
N GLU A 238 53.84 -13.93 58.17
CA GLU A 238 53.15 -15.03 58.87
C GLU A 238 54.14 -16.04 59.46
N ALA A 239 55.17 -16.43 58.69
CA ALA A 239 56.22 -17.34 59.16
C ALA A 239 57.04 -16.73 60.30
N ALA A 240 57.34 -15.43 60.25
CA ALA A 240 58.01 -14.70 61.32
C ALA A 240 57.14 -14.61 62.57
N MET A 241 55.84 -14.35 62.42
CA MET A 241 54.88 -14.36 63.52
C MET A 241 54.80 -15.73 64.19
N ILE A 242 54.80 -16.82 63.41
CA ILE A 242 54.82 -18.19 63.93
C ILE A 242 56.14 -18.47 64.67
N LYS A 243 57.29 -18.05 64.14
CA LYS A 243 58.59 -18.19 64.82
C LYS A 243 58.66 -17.39 66.12
N ILE A 244 58.12 -16.17 66.14
CA ILE A 244 58.02 -15.36 67.36
C ILE A 244 57.13 -16.05 68.38
N ALA A 245 55.98 -16.59 67.96
CA ALA A 245 55.09 -17.35 68.85
C ALA A 245 55.81 -18.59 69.41
N GLN A 246 56.56 -19.33 68.59
CA GLN A 246 57.37 -20.47 69.03
C GLN A 246 58.48 -20.06 70.00
N LEU A 247 59.19 -18.96 69.74
CA LEU A 247 60.21 -18.41 70.63
C LEU A 247 59.62 -17.89 71.93
N MET A 248 58.44 -17.28 71.91
CA MET A 248 57.71 -16.88 73.12
C MET A 248 57.25 -18.10 73.95
N THR A 249 56.98 -19.23 73.30
CA THR A 249 56.71 -20.49 74.02
C THR A 249 57.96 -21.23 74.49
N SER A 250 59.14 -20.91 73.95
CA SER A 250 60.42 -21.56 74.28
C SER A 250 61.43 -20.68 75.04
N ALA A 251 61.12 -19.41 75.30
CA ALA A 251 62.00 -18.49 76.01
C ALA A 251 61.82 -18.65 77.52
N ASP A 252 62.70 -19.44 78.12
CA ASP A 252 63.01 -19.36 79.53
C ASP A 252 63.50 -17.95 79.90
N VAL A 253 63.04 -17.50 81.06
CA VAL A 253 63.26 -16.19 81.69
C VAL A 253 64.75 -15.83 81.73
N ILE A 254 65.15 -14.76 81.05
CA ILE A 254 66.36 -14.01 81.39
C ILE A 254 65.96 -12.57 81.67
N ALA A 255 66.25 -12.18 82.91
CA ALA A 255 65.99 -10.90 83.55
C ALA A 255 67.09 -9.87 83.26
N GLU A 256 66.83 -8.64 83.74
CA GLU A 256 67.77 -7.50 83.89
C GLU A 256 68.01 -6.68 82.61
N GLY A 257 68.11 -5.35 82.62
CA GLY A 257 68.30 -4.37 83.67
C GLY A 257 68.64 -3.01 83.01
N TYR A 258 68.53 -1.94 83.80
CA TYR A 258 68.69 -0.52 83.44
C TYR A 258 70.00 -0.16 82.69
N GLY A 259 69.96 0.90 81.86
CA GLY A 259 71.17 1.54 81.32
C GLY A 259 70.92 2.91 80.68
N THR A 260 71.34 3.95 81.38
CA THR A 260 71.45 5.36 80.97
C THR A 260 72.54 5.61 79.92
N GLY A 261 72.34 6.59 79.03
CA GLY A 261 73.44 7.47 78.58
C GLY A 261 73.56 7.75 77.06
N PRO A 262 74.19 8.87 76.65
CA PRO A 262 73.88 9.62 75.43
C PRO A 262 75.01 9.66 74.35
N CYS A 263 74.62 10.07 73.13
CA CYS A 263 75.40 10.62 71.97
C CYS A 263 76.67 9.91 71.47
N PRO A 264 76.93 9.88 70.14
CA PRO A 264 77.92 10.86 69.60
C PRO A 264 77.78 11.27 68.09
N GLU A 265 78.32 12.48 67.82
CA GLU A 265 79.22 12.94 66.71
C GLU A 265 78.84 12.77 65.21
N GLU A 266 79.15 13.62 64.20
CA GLU A 266 80.05 14.77 63.90
C GLU A 266 79.72 15.25 62.42
N PRO A 267 80.45 16.12 61.65
CA PRO A 267 81.13 17.41 61.90
C PRO A 267 81.08 18.48 60.73
N ARG A 268 81.79 19.62 60.96
CA ARG A 268 82.45 20.60 60.02
C ARG A 268 81.63 21.81 59.47
N ALA A 269 82.18 23.03 59.28
CA ALA A 269 83.48 23.67 59.57
C ALA A 269 83.46 25.21 59.26
N ARG A 270 84.49 25.93 59.78
CA ARG A 270 85.15 27.20 59.32
C ARG A 270 84.44 28.55 59.62
N ALA A 271 85.13 29.66 59.96
CA ALA A 271 86.57 30.00 60.05
C ALA A 271 86.80 31.35 60.79
N ARG A 272 88.05 31.53 61.28
CA ARG A 272 88.87 32.78 61.51
C ARG A 272 88.26 33.90 62.37
N GLY A 273 88.98 34.61 63.25
CA GLY A 273 90.40 34.91 63.54
C GLY A 273 90.35 36.12 64.51
N GLY A 274 91.37 36.62 65.20
CA GLY A 274 92.78 36.34 65.42
C GLY A 274 93.28 37.34 66.48
N ALA A 275 94.51 37.14 66.97
CA ALA A 275 95.39 38.10 67.71
C ALA A 275 94.86 38.70 69.05
N GLY A 276 95.65 38.92 70.10
CA GLY A 276 97.10 38.83 70.31
C GLY A 276 97.50 39.84 71.40
N GLY A 277 98.40 39.43 72.32
CA GLY A 277 99.19 40.30 73.22
C GLY A 277 98.42 40.98 74.36
N GLY A 278 98.90 41.11 75.59
CA GLY A 278 100.25 40.95 76.12
C GLY A 278 100.58 42.15 77.01
N GLY A 279 100.79 41.91 78.31
CA GLY A 279 101.77 42.59 79.18
C GLY A 279 101.59 44.08 79.51
N GLY A 280 101.78 44.41 80.80
CA GLY A 280 102.15 45.77 81.21
C GLY A 280 101.82 46.08 82.66
N GLY A 281 102.72 45.74 83.58
CA GLY A 281 102.73 46.34 84.92
C GLY A 281 103.34 47.74 84.91
N ALA A 282 102.99 48.56 85.88
CA ALA A 282 103.82 49.69 86.32
C ALA A 282 103.50 50.08 87.77
N LEU A 283 104.59 50.28 88.51
CA LEU A 283 104.72 50.75 89.89
C LEU A 283 104.61 52.28 89.96
N SER A 284 104.22 52.85 91.10
CA SER A 284 104.77 54.11 91.68
C SER A 284 104.16 54.28 93.09
N LEU A 285 104.86 54.10 94.21
CA LEU A 285 105.91 54.91 94.85
C LEU A 285 105.48 56.32 95.32
N ASP A 286 105.36 56.43 96.65
CA ASP A 286 105.62 57.51 97.61
C ASP A 286 104.86 58.86 97.65
N ALA A 287 104.09 58.99 98.74
CA ALA A 287 104.11 60.00 99.81
C ALA A 287 104.85 61.34 99.58
N LEU A 288 104.12 62.47 99.75
CA LEU A 288 104.41 63.63 100.62
C LEU A 288 103.20 64.61 100.59
N GLY A 289 102.72 65.03 101.76
CA GLY A 289 101.39 65.65 101.94
C GLY A 289 101.30 67.19 101.83
N SER A 290 100.13 67.67 101.40
CA SER A 290 99.56 69.00 101.64
C SER A 290 98.01 68.92 101.59
N PRO A 291 97.26 69.41 102.61
CA PRO A 291 95.81 69.19 102.71
C PRO A 291 94.99 69.85 101.58
N ARG A 292 95.54 70.85 100.89
CA ARG A 292 94.91 71.52 99.74
C ARG A 292 95.04 70.72 98.44
N LEU A 293 96.16 70.01 98.26
CA LEU A 293 96.38 69.11 97.12
C LEU A 293 95.53 67.84 97.26
N GLN A 294 95.33 67.35 98.49
CA GLN A 294 94.41 66.24 98.77
C GLN A 294 92.95 66.60 98.48
N ARG A 295 92.50 67.81 98.83
CA ARG A 295 91.13 68.26 98.53
C ARG A 295 90.88 68.41 97.02
N LEU A 296 91.81 69.02 96.29
CA LEU A 296 91.74 69.11 94.82
C LEU A 296 91.81 67.74 94.15
N ALA A 297 92.63 66.81 94.65
CA ALA A 297 92.66 65.43 94.16
C ALA A 297 91.30 64.73 94.41
N HIS A 298 90.72 64.90 95.59
CA HIS A 298 89.38 64.36 95.88
C HIS A 298 88.28 64.98 95.01
N ASP A 299 88.31 66.29 94.74
CA ASP A 299 87.35 66.97 93.87
C ASP A 299 87.51 66.55 92.40
N LEU A 300 88.75 66.39 91.91
CA LEU A 300 89.03 65.85 90.57
C LEU A 300 88.60 64.39 90.46
N ASP A 301 88.85 63.57 91.48
CA ASP A 301 88.39 62.19 91.54
C ASP A 301 86.85 62.13 91.58
N ALA A 302 86.18 63.08 92.26
CA ALA A 302 84.71 63.16 92.29
C ALA A 302 84.13 63.53 90.92
N LEU A 303 84.69 64.55 90.25
CA LEU A 303 84.31 64.91 88.89
C LEU A 303 84.61 63.81 87.87
N GLN A 304 85.69 63.04 88.05
CA GLN A 304 85.98 61.88 87.22
C GLN A 304 84.94 60.78 87.42
N ARG A 305 84.53 60.49 88.67
CA ARG A 305 83.43 59.56 88.96
C ARG A 305 82.12 60.03 88.35
N GLU A 306 81.75 61.30 88.48
CA GLU A 306 80.54 61.85 87.85
C GLU A 306 80.60 61.74 86.32
N ARG A 307 81.75 62.04 85.70
CA ARG A 307 81.97 61.85 84.26
C ARG A 307 81.84 60.39 83.84
N ASP A 308 82.40 59.47 84.62
CA ASP A 308 82.29 58.02 84.38
C ASP A 308 80.84 57.54 84.55
N ASP A 309 80.12 58.03 85.56
CA ASP A 309 78.70 57.73 85.80
C ASP A 309 77.82 58.27 84.67
N PHE A 310 78.04 59.51 84.21
CA PHE A 310 77.32 60.06 83.06
C PHE A 310 77.65 59.32 81.77
N GLN A 311 78.90 58.90 81.58
CA GLN A 311 79.28 58.09 80.43
C GLN A 311 78.59 56.72 80.46
N GLN A 312 78.54 56.06 81.63
CA GLN A 312 77.81 54.80 81.80
C GLN A 312 76.30 54.98 81.55
N GLN A 313 75.69 56.07 82.05
CA GLN A 313 74.28 56.37 81.80
C GLN A 313 74.00 56.62 80.31
N LEU A 314 74.88 57.36 79.63
CA LEU A 314 74.76 57.63 78.20
C LEU A 314 74.95 56.35 77.37
N GLU A 315 75.89 55.48 77.75
CA GLU A 315 76.06 54.17 77.14
C GLU A 315 74.85 53.26 77.37
N ALA A 316 74.29 53.24 78.58
CA ALA A 316 73.08 52.49 78.90
C ALA A 316 71.87 53.00 78.10
N ALA A 317 71.68 54.31 78.03
CA ALA A 317 70.62 54.94 77.22
C ALA A 317 70.78 54.67 75.72
N ASN A 318 72.01 54.68 75.20
CA ASN A 318 72.28 54.37 73.79
C ASN A 318 72.03 52.88 73.48
N ARG A 319 72.39 51.97 74.39
CA ARG A 319 72.06 50.53 74.28
C ARG A 319 70.55 50.33 74.28
N GLN A 320 69.82 51.01 75.18
CA GLN A 320 68.37 50.95 75.23
C GLN A 320 67.74 51.49 73.93
N LEU A 321 68.19 52.66 73.44
CA LEU A 321 67.69 53.24 72.19
C LEU A 321 67.93 52.31 70.99
N ARG A 322 69.11 51.69 70.89
CA ARG A 322 69.40 50.70 69.84
C ARG A 322 68.50 49.48 69.95
N SER A 323 68.30 48.95 71.16
CA SER A 323 67.40 47.83 71.40
C SER A 323 65.95 48.18 71.04
N THR A 324 65.46 49.36 71.41
CA THR A 324 64.11 49.81 71.04
C THR A 324 63.97 50.01 69.53
N ARG A 325 64.98 50.58 68.85
CA ARG A 325 64.97 50.72 67.39
C ARG A 325 64.94 49.36 66.70
N GLN A 326 65.82 48.44 67.12
CA GLN A 326 65.86 47.08 66.60
C GLN A 326 64.51 46.36 66.80
N PHE A 327 63.93 46.45 67.99
CA PHE A 327 62.61 45.86 68.25
C PHE A 327 61.52 46.43 67.33
N VAL A 328 61.51 47.76 67.10
CA VAL A 328 60.54 48.39 66.19
C VAL A 328 60.79 47.99 64.73
N GLU A 329 62.05 47.88 64.30
CA GLU A 329 62.43 47.41 62.97
C GLU A 329 62.02 45.95 62.74
N GLU A 330 62.30 45.06 63.70
CA GLU A 330 61.86 43.66 63.69
C GLU A 330 60.33 43.56 63.64
N GLN A 331 59.63 44.36 64.46
CA GLN A 331 58.17 44.44 64.46
C GLN A 331 57.57 45.00 63.16
N ALA A 332 58.26 45.91 62.48
CA ALA A 332 57.86 46.41 61.18
C ALA A 332 58.10 45.36 60.09
N ALA A 333 59.24 44.67 60.14
CA ALA A 333 59.60 43.59 59.22
C ALA A 333 58.67 42.38 59.34
N GLU A 334 58.28 41.97 60.55
CA GLU A 334 57.28 40.91 60.78
C GLU A 334 55.93 41.27 60.15
N ARG A 335 55.43 42.49 60.39
CA ARG A 335 54.17 42.96 59.78
C ARG A 335 54.25 43.09 58.26
N GLU A 336 55.42 43.41 57.71
CA GLU A 336 55.63 43.41 56.26
C GLU A 336 55.63 41.99 55.70
N ALA A 337 56.33 41.06 56.34
CA ALA A 337 56.34 39.65 55.97
C ALA A 337 54.93 39.02 56.02
N GLU A 338 54.13 39.33 57.06
CA GLU A 338 52.74 38.91 57.16
C GLU A 338 51.88 39.50 56.02
N ARG A 339 52.03 40.80 55.72
CA ARG A 339 51.32 41.44 54.60
C ARG A 339 51.67 40.79 53.27
N ASP A 340 52.95 40.48 53.04
CA ASP A 340 53.41 39.79 51.83
C ASP A 340 52.92 38.36 51.75
N GLU A 341 52.82 37.66 52.89
CA GLU A 341 52.22 36.33 52.95
C GLU A 341 50.72 36.37 52.64
N PHE A 342 49.98 37.32 53.21
CA PHE A 342 48.56 37.53 52.88
C PHE A 342 48.37 37.89 51.41
N ALA A 343 49.22 38.76 50.85
CA ALA A 343 49.18 39.14 49.45
C ALA A 343 49.43 37.93 48.53
N ARG A 344 50.40 37.08 48.86
CA ARG A 344 50.67 35.81 48.15
C ARG A 344 49.49 34.86 48.20
N ARG A 345 48.94 34.58 49.40
CA ARG A 345 47.75 33.71 49.54
C ARG A 345 46.55 34.25 48.77
N LEU A 346 46.35 35.57 48.74
CA LEU A 346 45.27 36.19 47.97
C LEU A 346 45.50 36.06 46.45
N ALA A 347 46.74 36.17 45.99
CA ALA A 347 47.10 35.95 44.59
C ALA A 347 46.86 34.49 44.18
N ASP A 348 47.27 33.53 45.02
CA ASP A 348 47.05 32.10 44.79
C ASP A 348 45.55 31.77 44.71
N LEU A 349 44.75 32.28 45.66
CA LEU A 349 43.30 32.11 45.64
C LEU A 349 42.64 32.72 44.40
N ARG A 350 43.12 33.88 43.93
CA ARG A 350 42.63 34.49 42.69
C ARG A 350 42.99 33.64 41.47
N HIS A 351 44.23 33.14 41.41
CA HIS A 351 44.67 32.25 40.34
C HIS A 351 43.83 30.97 40.31
N ASP A 352 43.63 30.32 41.45
CA ASP A 352 42.77 29.14 41.55
C ASP A 352 41.32 29.44 41.15
N ASN A 353 40.77 30.60 41.55
CA ASN A 353 39.43 31.00 41.15
C ASN A 353 39.32 31.17 39.63
N THR A 354 40.31 31.82 38.98
CA THR A 354 40.34 31.96 37.52
C THR A 354 40.46 30.61 36.81
N ARG A 355 41.29 29.69 37.35
CA ARG A 355 41.44 28.33 36.81
C ARG A 355 40.15 27.53 36.95
N LEU A 356 39.47 27.61 38.10
CA LEU A 356 38.17 26.96 38.32
C LEU A 356 37.08 27.54 37.40
N ALA A 357 37.05 28.87 37.21
CA ALA A 357 36.13 29.51 36.29
C ALA A 357 36.34 29.04 34.83
N ALA A 358 37.60 28.92 34.39
CA ALA A 358 37.92 28.38 33.07
C ALA A 358 37.49 26.92 32.91
N ARG A 359 37.70 26.08 33.95
CA ARG A 359 37.22 24.68 33.96
C ARG A 359 35.70 24.60 33.91
N LEU A 360 34.98 25.43 34.65
CA LEU A 360 33.52 25.49 34.62
C LEU A 360 33.01 25.91 33.24
N HIS A 361 33.62 26.92 32.62
CA HIS A 361 33.27 27.33 31.27
C HIS A 361 33.51 26.21 30.25
N SER A 362 34.65 25.51 30.33
CA SER A 362 34.94 24.36 29.48
C SER A 362 33.93 23.22 29.70
N SER A 363 33.59 22.92 30.95
CA SER A 363 32.60 21.89 31.29
C SER A 363 31.21 22.24 30.77
N ALA A 364 30.80 23.51 30.88
CA ALA A 364 29.52 23.97 30.36
C ALA A 364 29.44 23.80 28.84
N ARG A 365 30.53 24.12 28.11
CA ARG A 365 30.61 23.89 26.67
C ARG A 365 30.50 22.41 26.30
N ILE A 366 31.21 21.54 27.01
CA ILE A 366 31.13 20.08 26.78
C ILE A 366 29.70 19.58 27.02
N LEU A 367 29.03 20.04 28.07
CA LEU A 367 27.63 19.68 28.33
C LEU A 367 26.71 20.11 27.18
N THR A 368 26.87 21.33 26.65
CA THR A 368 26.07 21.77 25.49
C THR A 368 26.34 20.95 24.23
N GLU A 369 27.60 20.55 23.99
CA GLU A 369 27.95 19.68 22.86
C GLU A 369 27.36 18.27 23.03
N VAL A 370 27.36 17.72 24.25
CA VAL A 370 26.73 16.44 24.57
C VAL A 370 25.22 16.50 24.38
N GLU A 371 24.54 17.52 24.89
CA GLU A 371 23.09 17.72 24.70
C GLU A 371 22.72 17.82 23.21
N GLN A 372 23.55 18.50 22.41
CA GLN A 372 23.37 18.59 20.96
C GLN A 372 23.53 17.22 20.28
N LEU A 373 24.55 16.44 20.64
CA LEU A 373 24.77 15.09 20.11
C LEU A 373 23.64 14.13 20.53
N GLU A 374 23.13 14.24 21.75
CA GLU A 374 21.97 13.47 22.22
C GLU A 374 20.69 13.85 21.47
N ALA A 375 20.49 15.13 21.16
CA ALA A 375 19.37 15.58 20.33
C ALA A 375 19.49 15.03 18.90
N GLN A 376 20.67 15.12 18.29
CA GLN A 376 20.95 14.55 16.96
C GLN A 376 20.75 13.04 16.93
N THR A 377 21.18 12.33 17.98
CA THR A 377 21.00 10.87 18.09
C THR A 377 19.51 10.51 18.19
N ARG A 378 18.72 11.28 18.95
CA ARG A 378 17.26 11.08 19.02
C ARG A 378 16.58 11.35 17.68
N GLU A 379 16.97 12.41 16.97
CA GLU A 379 16.43 12.74 15.65
C GLU A 379 16.79 11.65 14.63
N MET A 380 18.05 11.20 14.60
CA MET A 380 18.49 10.11 13.74
C MET A 380 17.71 8.81 14.02
N ASN A 381 17.53 8.45 15.29
CA ASN A 381 16.74 7.27 15.67
C ASN A 381 15.26 7.42 15.25
N GLN A 382 14.69 8.62 15.34
CA GLN A 382 13.33 8.87 14.86
C GLN A 382 13.24 8.68 13.33
N ILE A 383 14.21 9.21 12.57
CA ILE A 383 14.27 9.03 11.11
C ILE A 383 14.39 7.54 10.76
N ILE A 384 15.23 6.77 11.48
CA ILE A 384 15.37 5.33 11.28
C ILE A 384 14.02 4.63 11.51
N SER A 385 13.34 4.90 12.62
CA SER A 385 12.02 4.29 12.89
C SER A 385 10.97 4.67 11.84
N GLU A 386 10.98 5.90 11.34
CA GLU A 386 10.07 6.32 10.26
C GLU A 386 10.38 5.62 8.93
N LEU A 387 11.65 5.42 8.60
CA LEU A 387 12.07 4.67 7.41
C LEU A 387 11.74 3.18 7.53
N GLU A 388 11.92 2.58 8.70
CA GLU A 388 11.54 1.18 8.97
C GLU A 388 10.03 0.98 8.86
N ALA A 389 9.23 1.90 9.41
CA ALA A 389 7.76 1.86 9.27
C ALA A 389 7.31 2.01 7.80
N ARG A 390 7.92 2.93 7.05
CA ARG A 390 7.64 3.09 5.61
C ARG A 390 8.02 1.84 4.83
N LYS A 391 9.18 1.24 5.13
CA LYS A 391 9.61 -0.01 4.51
C LYS A 391 8.60 -1.13 4.75
N ILE A 392 8.14 -1.32 5.99
CA ILE A 392 7.14 -2.34 6.32
C ILE A 392 5.85 -2.09 5.52
N SER A 393 5.37 -0.85 5.47
CA SER A 393 4.18 -0.49 4.67
C SER A 393 4.36 -0.81 3.18
N THR A 394 5.50 -0.48 2.59
CA THR A 394 5.77 -0.80 1.17
C THR A 394 5.91 -2.29 0.93
N ASP A 395 6.51 -3.03 1.86
CA ASP A 395 6.65 -4.49 1.76
C ASP A 395 5.27 -5.18 1.85
N GLU A 396 4.36 -4.67 2.69
CA GLU A 396 2.96 -5.14 2.77
C GLU A 396 2.18 -4.85 1.48
N GLU A 397 2.32 -3.65 0.91
CA GLU A 397 1.70 -3.30 -0.37
C GLU A 397 2.22 -4.16 -1.53
N LEU A 398 3.54 -4.40 -1.58
CA LEU A 398 4.16 -5.28 -2.56
C LEU A 398 3.61 -6.70 -2.43
N LYS A 399 3.56 -7.25 -1.21
CA LYS A 399 3.00 -8.58 -0.97
C LYS A 399 1.54 -8.68 -1.40
N ALA A 400 0.71 -7.68 -1.09
CA ALA A 400 -0.67 -7.64 -1.54
C ALA A 400 -0.79 -7.56 -3.08
N SER A 401 0.15 -6.90 -3.75
CA SER A 401 0.22 -6.87 -5.22
C SER A 401 0.64 -8.22 -5.81
N GLU A 402 1.58 -8.93 -5.17
CA GLU A 402 2.02 -10.27 -5.56
C GLU A 402 0.88 -11.28 -5.45
N GLU A 403 0.09 -11.23 -4.37
CA GLU A 403 -1.10 -12.06 -4.18
C GLU A 403 -2.15 -11.81 -5.29
N LYS A 404 -2.39 -10.55 -5.65
CA LYS A 404 -3.27 -10.19 -6.78
C LYS A 404 -2.74 -10.71 -8.11
N ILE A 405 -1.44 -10.61 -8.35
CA ILE A 405 -0.80 -11.13 -9.57
C ILE A 405 -0.94 -12.65 -9.62
N SER A 406 -0.74 -13.35 -8.50
CA SER A 406 -0.93 -14.81 -8.43
C SER A 406 -2.36 -15.19 -8.78
N LEU A 407 -3.36 -14.53 -8.18
CA LEU A 407 -4.77 -14.78 -8.48
C LEU A 407 -5.11 -14.53 -9.96
N LEU A 408 -4.61 -13.43 -10.54
CA LEU A 408 -4.83 -13.14 -11.94
C LEU A 408 -4.18 -14.18 -12.86
N ARG A 409 -2.99 -14.68 -12.51
CA ARG A 409 -2.33 -15.78 -13.25
C ARG A 409 -3.16 -17.06 -13.20
N ASP A 410 -3.72 -17.41 -12.05
CA ASP A 410 -4.58 -18.60 -11.90
C ASP A 410 -5.87 -18.46 -12.72
N ILE A 411 -6.49 -17.27 -12.73
CA ILE A 411 -7.67 -16.99 -13.56
C ILE A 411 -7.33 -17.11 -15.04
N ILE A 412 -6.21 -16.53 -15.50
CA ILE A 412 -5.77 -16.62 -16.89
C ILE A 412 -5.55 -18.08 -17.29
N ALA A 413 -4.81 -18.85 -16.48
CA ALA A 413 -4.55 -20.27 -16.76
C ALA A 413 -5.85 -21.08 -16.85
N ASN A 414 -6.82 -20.81 -15.99
CA ASN A 414 -8.14 -21.45 -16.04
C ASN A 414 -8.93 -21.07 -17.30
N LEU A 415 -8.89 -19.80 -17.71
CA LEU A 415 -9.53 -19.33 -18.94
C LEU A 415 -8.88 -19.90 -20.20
N GLU A 416 -7.55 -19.99 -20.22
CA GLU A 416 -6.79 -20.64 -21.29
C GLU A 416 -7.15 -22.12 -21.42
N SER A 417 -7.24 -22.84 -20.30
CA SER A 417 -7.67 -24.25 -20.29
C SER A 417 -9.09 -24.43 -20.79
N GLN A 418 -10.03 -23.55 -20.40
CA GLN A 418 -11.41 -23.58 -20.93
C GLN A 418 -11.45 -23.29 -22.44
N LEU A 419 -10.61 -22.37 -22.92
CA LEU A 419 -10.53 -22.05 -24.34
C LEU A 419 -9.98 -23.23 -25.14
N GLU A 420 -8.94 -23.89 -24.64
CA GLU A 420 -8.38 -25.09 -25.24
C GLU A 420 -9.43 -26.22 -25.33
N GLN A 421 -10.15 -26.50 -24.23
CA GLN A 421 -11.23 -27.50 -24.22
C GLN A 421 -12.37 -27.19 -25.20
N LYS A 422 -12.75 -25.91 -25.32
CA LYS A 422 -13.76 -25.49 -26.29
C LYS A 422 -13.26 -25.67 -27.72
N THR A 423 -12.00 -25.32 -27.98
CA THR A 423 -11.38 -25.45 -29.30
C THR A 423 -11.28 -26.93 -29.72
N THR A 424 -10.93 -27.82 -28.79
CA THR A 424 -10.91 -29.26 -29.06
C THR A 424 -12.31 -29.80 -29.36
N HIS A 425 -13.32 -29.37 -28.59
CA HIS A 425 -14.70 -29.80 -28.82
C HIS A 425 -15.26 -29.30 -30.16
N GLU A 426 -14.95 -28.05 -30.53
CA GLU A 426 -15.30 -27.51 -31.85
C GLU A 426 -14.65 -28.31 -32.97
N HIS A 427 -13.39 -28.69 -32.82
CA HIS A 427 -12.69 -29.54 -33.78
C HIS A 427 -13.35 -30.92 -33.93
N GLU A 428 -13.76 -31.56 -32.83
CA GLU A 428 -14.49 -32.84 -32.85
C GLU A 428 -15.84 -32.72 -33.60
N ILE A 429 -16.59 -31.64 -33.39
CA ILE A 429 -17.86 -31.39 -34.09
C ILE A 429 -17.60 -31.20 -35.59
N LEU A 430 -16.57 -30.43 -35.96
CA LEU A 430 -16.20 -30.22 -37.37
C LEU A 430 -15.82 -31.53 -38.06
N GLU A 431 -15.09 -32.41 -37.36
CA GLU A 431 -14.76 -33.74 -37.87
C GLU A 431 -16.01 -34.61 -38.07
N GLN A 432 -16.95 -34.58 -37.11
CA GLN A 432 -18.23 -35.27 -37.24
C GLN A 432 -19.04 -34.77 -38.43
N LEU A 433 -19.09 -33.45 -38.65
CA LEU A 433 -19.77 -32.84 -39.80
C LEU A 433 -19.15 -33.25 -41.12
N GLU A 434 -17.81 -33.27 -41.23
CA GLU A 434 -17.13 -33.72 -42.44
C GLU A 434 -17.39 -35.21 -42.71
N GLN A 435 -17.43 -36.05 -41.66
CA GLN A 435 -17.78 -37.46 -41.79
C GLN A 435 -19.22 -37.67 -42.26
N MET A 436 -20.18 -36.88 -41.75
CA MET A 436 -21.56 -36.89 -42.23
C MET A 436 -21.66 -36.48 -43.70
N LYS A 437 -20.99 -35.39 -44.08
CA LYS A 437 -20.93 -34.90 -45.46
C LYS A 437 -20.37 -35.95 -46.41
N LYS A 438 -19.24 -36.59 -46.07
CA LYS A 438 -18.67 -37.68 -46.85
C LYS A 438 -19.65 -38.84 -47.04
N THR A 439 -20.40 -39.18 -45.99
CA THR A 439 -21.42 -40.23 -46.06
C THR A 439 -22.56 -39.84 -47.01
N ILE A 440 -22.99 -38.57 -47.01
CA ILE A 440 -23.99 -38.05 -47.95
C ILE A 440 -23.45 -38.11 -49.38
N ASP A 441 -22.23 -37.62 -49.64
CA ASP A 441 -21.61 -37.65 -50.97
C ASP A 441 -21.48 -39.08 -51.52
N GLU A 442 -21.13 -40.05 -50.66
CA GLU A 442 -21.09 -41.47 -51.01
C GLU A 442 -22.48 -42.01 -51.37
N ARG A 443 -23.52 -41.61 -50.63
CA ARG A 443 -24.91 -42.00 -50.95
C ARG A 443 -25.39 -41.37 -52.25
N ASP A 444 -25.09 -40.09 -52.48
CA ASP A 444 -25.46 -39.37 -53.69
C ASP A 444 -24.73 -39.91 -54.91
N SER A 445 -23.47 -40.32 -54.77
CA SER A 445 -22.74 -41.02 -55.83
C SER A 445 -23.38 -42.37 -56.15
N LYS A 446 -23.77 -43.16 -55.14
CA LYS A 446 -24.46 -44.44 -55.34
C LYS A 446 -25.83 -44.25 -56.00
N MET A 447 -26.59 -43.24 -55.57
CA MET A 447 -27.88 -42.89 -56.15
C MET A 447 -27.73 -42.47 -57.62
N ARG A 448 -26.76 -41.62 -57.94
CA ARG A 448 -26.45 -41.26 -59.34
C ARG A 448 -26.11 -42.47 -60.19
N ASN A 449 -25.30 -43.41 -59.68
CA ASN A 449 -24.98 -44.64 -60.40
C ASN A 449 -26.22 -45.52 -60.65
N LEU A 450 -27.08 -45.69 -59.64
CA LEU A 450 -28.34 -46.43 -59.79
C LEU A 450 -29.30 -45.77 -60.78
N LEU A 451 -29.37 -44.43 -60.82
CA LEU A 451 -30.16 -43.71 -61.81
C LEU A 451 -29.64 -43.96 -63.23
N VAL A 452 -28.32 -43.92 -63.43
CA VAL A 452 -27.69 -44.24 -64.72
C VAL A 452 -27.98 -45.70 -65.13
N GLU A 453 -27.89 -46.65 -64.20
CA GLU A 453 -28.24 -48.06 -64.47
C GLU A 453 -29.73 -48.23 -64.83
N LEU A 454 -30.65 -47.56 -64.12
CA LEU A 454 -32.08 -47.58 -64.41
C LEU A 454 -32.41 -46.97 -65.78
N GLU A 455 -31.75 -45.87 -66.14
CA GLU A 455 -31.88 -45.25 -67.46
C GLU A 455 -31.38 -46.19 -68.56
N SER A 456 -30.24 -46.87 -68.35
CA SER A 456 -29.72 -47.88 -69.27
C SER A 456 -30.71 -49.04 -69.46
N MET A 457 -31.27 -49.57 -68.36
CA MET A 457 -32.28 -50.62 -68.40
C MET A 457 -33.58 -50.15 -69.07
N LYS A 458 -33.95 -48.88 -68.92
CA LYS A 458 -35.11 -48.27 -69.58
C LYS A 458 -34.87 -48.11 -71.09
N SER A 459 -33.68 -47.71 -71.52
CA SER A 459 -33.31 -47.70 -72.95
C SER A 459 -33.31 -49.12 -73.53
N GLU A 460 -32.73 -50.11 -72.84
CA GLU A 460 -32.77 -51.51 -73.28
C GLU A 460 -34.21 -52.07 -73.35
N LYS A 461 -35.10 -51.66 -72.43
CA LYS A 461 -36.51 -52.00 -72.49
C LYS A 461 -37.25 -51.26 -73.60
N LEU A 462 -36.93 -49.99 -73.87
CA LEU A 462 -37.49 -49.25 -75.00
C LEU A 462 -37.15 -49.95 -76.31
N ASP A 463 -35.91 -50.40 -76.45
CA ASP A 463 -35.42 -51.19 -77.59
C ASP A 463 -36.07 -52.59 -77.66
N GLN A 464 -36.56 -53.15 -76.55
CA GLN A 464 -37.36 -54.39 -76.50
C GLN A 464 -38.89 -54.16 -76.62
N SER A 465 -39.39 -52.94 -76.42
CA SER A 465 -40.81 -52.64 -76.22
C SER A 465 -41.57 -52.22 -77.48
N ASP A 466 -40.96 -52.31 -78.66
CA ASP A 466 -41.71 -52.28 -79.94
C ASP A 466 -42.68 -53.48 -80.08
N VAL A 467 -42.74 -54.39 -79.09
CA VAL A 467 -43.79 -55.39 -78.92
C VAL A 467 -44.68 -55.01 -77.72
N MET A 468 -45.75 -54.26 -78.01
CA MET A 468 -46.82 -53.91 -77.07
C MET A 468 -47.44 -55.15 -76.41
N CYS A 469 -47.19 -55.36 -75.11
CA CYS A 469 -47.82 -56.42 -74.33
C CYS A 469 -49.22 -56.00 -73.86
N VAL A 470 -50.26 -56.55 -74.48
CA VAL A 470 -51.69 -56.31 -74.19
C VAL A 470 -52.08 -56.62 -72.72
N LYS A 471 -51.28 -57.41 -71.98
CA LYS A 471 -51.51 -57.64 -70.54
C LYS A 471 -51.24 -56.42 -69.66
N CYS A 472 -50.49 -55.42 -70.13
CA CYS A 472 -50.17 -54.23 -69.35
C CYS A 472 -51.39 -53.30 -69.14
N GLY A 473 -52.30 -53.21 -70.13
CA GLY A 473 -53.50 -52.36 -70.02
C GLY A 473 -54.55 -52.87 -69.02
N GLN A 474 -54.61 -54.19 -68.77
CA GLN A 474 -55.53 -54.78 -67.78
C GLN A 474 -55.06 -54.59 -66.33
N GLU A 475 -53.75 -54.45 -66.12
CA GLU A 475 -53.18 -54.12 -64.81
C GLU A 475 -53.39 -52.64 -64.48
N GLU A 476 -53.32 -51.75 -65.47
CA GLU A 476 -53.58 -50.31 -65.30
C GLU A 476 -55.01 -50.03 -64.82
N GLU A 477 -56.04 -50.67 -65.40
CA GLU A 477 -57.44 -50.54 -64.94
C GLU A 477 -57.63 -51.05 -63.50
N LYS A 478 -57.04 -52.20 -63.13
CA LYS A 478 -57.10 -52.72 -61.75
C LYS A 478 -56.37 -51.83 -60.76
N THR A 479 -55.23 -51.26 -61.15
CA THR A 479 -54.52 -50.29 -60.30
C THR A 479 -55.31 -49.00 -60.14
N ALA A 480 -56.03 -48.55 -61.16
CA ALA A 480 -56.90 -47.38 -61.07
C ALA A 480 -58.10 -47.63 -60.13
N GLU A 481 -58.72 -48.82 -60.20
CA GLU A 481 -59.79 -49.21 -59.27
C GLU A 481 -59.29 -49.32 -57.82
N LEU A 482 -58.10 -49.89 -57.60
CA LEU A 482 -57.48 -49.96 -56.28
C LEU A 482 -57.14 -48.57 -55.73
N LEU A 483 -56.61 -47.67 -56.57
CA LEU A 483 -56.30 -46.29 -56.20
C LEU A 483 -57.58 -45.53 -55.82
N GLN A 484 -58.66 -45.70 -56.59
CA GLN A 484 -59.97 -45.12 -56.27
C GLN A 484 -60.47 -45.59 -54.88
N ARG A 485 -60.26 -46.86 -54.56
CA ARG A 485 -60.63 -47.44 -53.26
C ARG A 485 -59.76 -46.91 -52.11
N VAL A 486 -58.48 -46.65 -52.37
CA VAL A 486 -57.56 -45.99 -51.41
C VAL A 486 -58.00 -44.55 -51.16
N LYS A 487 -58.37 -43.78 -52.20
CA LYS A 487 -58.93 -42.42 -52.07
C LYS A 487 -60.16 -42.39 -51.17
N GLU A 488 -61.09 -43.32 -51.39
CA GLU A 488 -62.31 -43.45 -50.58
C GLU A 488 -61.99 -43.75 -49.10
N GLN A 489 -61.02 -44.64 -48.84
CA GLN A 489 -60.55 -44.94 -47.49
C GLN A 489 -59.84 -43.76 -46.82
N CYS A 490 -59.03 -43.01 -47.57
CA CYS A 490 -58.35 -41.81 -47.10
C CYS A 490 -59.36 -40.74 -46.66
N ARG A 491 -60.34 -40.44 -47.52
CA ARG A 491 -61.43 -39.51 -47.20
C ARG A 491 -62.27 -39.95 -45.99
N TYR A 492 -62.52 -41.26 -45.84
CA TYR A 492 -63.21 -41.78 -44.67
C TYR A 492 -62.41 -41.56 -43.38
N LEU A 493 -61.09 -41.80 -43.41
CA LEU A 493 -60.19 -41.57 -42.27
C LEU A 493 -60.09 -40.08 -41.90
N GLU A 494 -59.96 -39.20 -42.89
CA GLU A 494 -60.01 -37.75 -42.70
C GLU A 494 -61.28 -37.35 -41.94
N GLU A 495 -62.45 -37.80 -42.42
CA GLU A 495 -63.72 -37.45 -41.81
C GLU A 495 -63.84 -37.97 -40.36
N GLN A 496 -63.31 -39.16 -40.08
CA GLN A 496 -63.27 -39.72 -38.72
C GLN A 496 -62.35 -38.94 -37.78
N ILE A 497 -61.15 -38.59 -38.22
CA ILE A 497 -60.19 -37.79 -37.44
C ILE A 497 -60.75 -36.40 -37.20
N HIS A 498 -61.35 -35.80 -38.22
CA HIS A 498 -61.95 -34.47 -38.13
C HIS A 498 -63.13 -34.44 -37.14
N ARG A 499 -63.99 -35.47 -37.14
CA ARG A 499 -65.06 -35.62 -36.14
C ARG A 499 -64.53 -35.79 -34.72
N ARG A 500 -63.47 -36.58 -34.52
CA ARG A 500 -62.82 -36.75 -33.20
C ARG A 500 -62.16 -35.47 -32.71
N THR A 501 -61.49 -34.74 -33.60
CA THR A 501 -60.86 -33.43 -33.32
C THR A 501 -61.92 -32.43 -32.87
N ARG A 502 -63.00 -32.24 -33.64
CA ARG A 502 -64.11 -31.36 -33.24
C ARG A 502 -64.76 -31.76 -31.92
N LYS A 503 -64.86 -33.06 -31.62
CA LYS A 503 -65.40 -33.52 -30.33
C LYS A 503 -64.48 -33.10 -29.18
N LEU A 504 -63.17 -33.19 -29.37
CA LEU A 504 -62.16 -32.84 -28.37
C LEU A 504 -62.09 -31.32 -28.16
N GLU A 505 -62.12 -30.54 -29.24
CA GLU A 505 -62.19 -29.08 -29.20
C GLU A 505 -63.45 -28.60 -28.47
N ARG A 506 -64.62 -29.19 -28.74
CA ARG A 506 -65.87 -28.86 -28.02
C ARG A 506 -65.78 -29.19 -26.52
N LEU A 507 -65.17 -30.31 -26.15
CA LEU A 507 -64.95 -30.64 -24.74
C LEU A 507 -64.00 -29.63 -24.08
N HIS A 508 -62.94 -29.22 -24.78
CA HIS A 508 -62.01 -28.20 -24.31
C HIS A 508 -62.72 -26.84 -24.15
N GLU A 509 -63.52 -26.41 -25.12
CA GLU A 509 -64.27 -25.15 -25.10
C GLU A 509 -65.31 -25.12 -23.96
N VAL A 510 -66.09 -26.20 -23.78
CA VAL A 510 -67.06 -26.31 -22.69
C VAL A 510 -66.40 -26.29 -21.30
N CYS A 511 -65.18 -26.80 -21.17
CA CYS A 511 -64.43 -26.76 -19.90
C CYS A 511 -63.63 -25.46 -19.67
N SER A 512 -63.49 -24.62 -20.70
CA SER A 512 -62.73 -23.35 -20.63
C SER A 512 -63.60 -22.15 -20.24
N THR A 513 -64.93 -22.26 -20.30
CA THR A 513 -65.89 -21.18 -20.00
C THR A 513 -66.00 -20.77 -18.52
N SER A 514 -65.18 -21.31 -17.62
CA SER A 514 -65.33 -21.07 -16.17
C SER A 514 -64.18 -20.34 -15.47
N CYS A 515 -63.03 -20.06 -16.09
CA CYS A 515 -61.96 -19.28 -15.44
C CYS A 515 -61.06 -18.52 -16.44
N SER A 516 -61.08 -17.18 -16.33
CA SER A 516 -60.06 -16.20 -16.74
C SER A 516 -59.81 -15.88 -18.24
N GLU A 517 -59.49 -14.60 -18.45
CA GLU A 517 -59.33 -13.82 -19.69
C GLU A 517 -58.24 -14.36 -20.66
N PRO A 518 -58.31 -14.00 -21.96
CA PRO A 518 -57.39 -14.52 -22.97
C PRO A 518 -55.97 -13.98 -22.74
N SER A 519 -55.02 -14.87 -22.49
CA SER A 519 -53.60 -14.53 -22.63
C SER A 519 -53.17 -14.86 -24.07
N GLU A 520 -53.14 -13.82 -24.90
CA GLU A 520 -52.33 -13.79 -26.12
C GLU A 520 -50.86 -13.68 -25.69
N ASP A 521 -50.12 -14.78 -25.84
CA ASP A 521 -48.76 -14.80 -26.37
C ASP A 521 -48.18 -16.22 -26.20
N VAL A 522 -48.34 -17.03 -27.24
CA VAL A 522 -47.49 -18.20 -27.46
C VAL A 522 -46.83 -18.01 -28.81
N SER A 523 -45.59 -17.54 -28.72
CA SER A 523 -44.54 -17.61 -29.73
C SER A 523 -44.73 -18.82 -30.66
N LEU A 524 -45.26 -18.59 -31.85
CA LEU A 524 -45.21 -19.52 -32.98
C LEU A 524 -43.78 -19.55 -33.52
N ARG A 525 -42.88 -20.13 -32.73
CA ARG A 525 -41.52 -20.43 -33.14
C ARG A 525 -41.12 -21.78 -32.60
N ASP A 526 -41.80 -22.80 -33.10
CA ASP A 526 -41.17 -24.10 -33.25
C ASP A 526 -41.85 -24.90 -34.37
N GLN A 527 -41.01 -25.52 -35.20
CA GLN A 527 -41.33 -26.39 -36.35
C GLN A 527 -41.69 -25.71 -37.69
N ARG A 528 -40.72 -24.99 -38.26
CA ARG A 528 -40.42 -25.05 -39.71
C ARG A 528 -38.92 -25.19 -39.92
N ASP A 529 -38.34 -26.27 -39.39
CA ASP A 529 -36.99 -26.72 -39.73
C ASP A 529 -37.04 -28.15 -40.26
N THR A 530 -37.80 -28.33 -41.34
CA THR A 530 -37.71 -29.47 -42.26
C THR A 530 -38.22 -29.02 -43.64
N HIS A 531 -37.56 -28.05 -44.25
CA HIS A 531 -37.44 -27.88 -45.72
C HIS A 531 -36.59 -26.62 -45.99
N LEU A 532 -35.30 -26.69 -45.65
CA LEU A 532 -34.29 -25.87 -46.33
C LEU A 532 -33.95 -26.59 -47.64
N GLU A 533 -34.82 -26.44 -48.63
CA GLU A 533 -34.43 -26.62 -50.02
C GLU A 533 -33.49 -25.47 -50.37
N ALA A 534 -32.20 -25.77 -50.40
CA ALA A 534 -31.26 -25.03 -51.19
C ALA A 534 -31.79 -24.97 -52.63
N LYS A 535 -32.09 -23.76 -53.11
CA LYS A 535 -32.24 -23.49 -54.54
C LYS A 535 -30.93 -23.87 -55.22
N SER A 536 -30.90 -25.05 -55.83
CA SER A 536 -30.02 -25.36 -56.96
C SER A 536 -30.92 -25.55 -58.18
N PRO A 537 -30.66 -24.89 -59.32
CA PRO A 537 -31.45 -25.03 -60.51
C PRO A 537 -31.16 -26.38 -61.19
N ASP A 538 -32.13 -26.82 -61.99
CA ASP A 538 -32.07 -27.95 -62.93
C ASP A 538 -32.23 -29.36 -62.33
N THR A 539 -33.49 -29.77 -62.10
CA THR A 539 -33.98 -31.08 -62.58
C THR A 539 -35.51 -31.01 -62.69
N GLU A 540 -36.06 -31.31 -63.87
CA GLU A 540 -37.52 -31.39 -64.08
C GLU A 540 -38.17 -32.44 -63.16
N PRO A 541 -39.32 -32.16 -62.54
CA PRO A 541 -40.02 -33.16 -61.74
C PRO A 541 -40.73 -34.13 -62.68
N SER A 542 -40.31 -35.40 -62.64
CA SER A 542 -41.05 -36.51 -63.23
C SER A 542 -42.45 -36.59 -62.55
N PRO A 543 -43.58 -36.45 -63.26
CA PRO A 543 -44.86 -36.07 -62.63
C PRO A 543 -45.59 -37.18 -61.87
N ARG A 544 -45.04 -38.40 -61.80
CA ARG A 544 -45.83 -39.59 -61.44
C ARG A 544 -45.79 -40.01 -59.97
N PHE A 545 -44.81 -39.55 -59.17
CA PHE A 545 -44.69 -39.97 -57.77
C PHE A 545 -45.39 -39.03 -56.77
N SER A 546 -45.58 -37.75 -57.12
CA SER A 546 -46.24 -36.77 -56.24
C SER A 546 -47.77 -36.90 -56.23
N GLU A 547 -48.40 -37.37 -57.32
CA GLU A 547 -49.86 -37.54 -57.40
C GLU A 547 -50.39 -38.58 -56.40
N HIS A 548 -49.69 -39.69 -56.19
CA HIS A 548 -50.15 -40.77 -55.30
C HIS A 548 -50.06 -40.43 -53.79
N LEU A 549 -49.21 -39.49 -53.40
CA LEU A 549 -49.09 -39.03 -52.01
C LEU A 549 -50.01 -37.85 -51.69
N SER A 550 -50.51 -37.15 -52.72
CA SER A 550 -51.46 -36.05 -52.55
C SER A 550 -52.74 -36.51 -51.83
N GLU A 551 -53.11 -37.78 -51.97
CA GLU A 551 -54.31 -38.38 -51.36
C GLU A 551 -54.17 -38.60 -49.84
N LEU A 552 -52.94 -38.67 -49.33
CA LEU A 552 -52.65 -38.84 -47.89
C LEU A 552 -52.36 -37.51 -47.19
N ALA A 553 -52.12 -36.43 -47.95
CA ALA A 553 -51.82 -35.11 -47.39
C ALA A 553 -52.93 -34.58 -46.49
N GLY A 554 -54.20 -34.73 -46.89
CA GLY A 554 -55.35 -34.30 -46.08
C GLY A 554 -55.50 -35.08 -44.77
N ILE A 555 -55.15 -36.39 -44.76
CA ILE A 555 -55.09 -37.19 -43.52
C ILE A 555 -54.01 -36.66 -42.59
N TRP A 556 -52.81 -36.36 -43.11
CA TRP A 556 -51.70 -35.83 -42.32
C TRP A 556 -52.05 -34.48 -41.68
N GLU A 557 -52.69 -33.58 -42.42
CA GLU A 557 -53.18 -32.30 -41.89
C GLU A 557 -54.24 -32.52 -40.80
N CYS A 558 -55.19 -33.42 -41.02
CA CYS A 558 -56.19 -33.78 -40.00
C CYS A 558 -55.56 -34.40 -38.75
N LEU A 559 -54.52 -35.23 -38.90
CA LEU A 559 -53.79 -35.85 -37.79
C LEU A 559 -53.00 -34.81 -36.98
N GLN A 560 -52.37 -33.85 -37.66
CA GLN A 560 -51.64 -32.77 -37.01
C GLN A 560 -52.60 -31.86 -36.22
N ALA A 561 -53.75 -31.52 -36.81
CA ALA A 561 -54.81 -30.79 -36.10
C ALA A 561 -55.33 -31.59 -34.89
N HIS A 562 -55.52 -32.91 -35.03
CA HIS A 562 -55.92 -33.77 -33.93
C HIS A 562 -54.88 -33.79 -32.80
N SER A 563 -53.59 -33.88 -33.12
CA SER A 563 -52.49 -33.84 -32.14
C SER A 563 -52.53 -32.54 -31.34
N ARG A 564 -52.67 -31.39 -32.01
CA ARG A 564 -52.76 -30.08 -31.33
C ARG A 564 -53.97 -30.01 -30.39
N ALA A 565 -55.13 -30.53 -30.82
CA ALA A 565 -56.31 -30.60 -29.98
C ALA A 565 -56.13 -31.54 -28.76
N VAL A 566 -55.38 -32.63 -28.92
CA VAL A 566 -55.00 -33.55 -27.81
C VAL A 566 -54.07 -32.86 -26.83
N ASP A 567 -53.05 -32.15 -27.31
CA ASP A 567 -52.10 -31.43 -26.45
C ASP A 567 -52.82 -30.33 -25.63
N ALA A 568 -53.73 -29.59 -26.26
CA ALA A 568 -54.56 -28.59 -25.56
C ALA A 568 -55.44 -29.25 -24.47
N ALA A 569 -56.08 -30.38 -24.78
CA ALA A 569 -56.88 -31.12 -23.81
C ALA A 569 -56.04 -31.68 -22.65
N LEU A 570 -54.85 -32.23 -22.92
CA LEU A 570 -53.94 -32.73 -21.89
C LEU A 570 -53.41 -31.62 -20.99
N LYS A 571 -53.06 -30.46 -21.55
CA LYS A 571 -52.66 -29.28 -20.78
C LYS A 571 -53.78 -28.83 -19.84
N ARG A 572 -55.02 -28.81 -20.33
CA ARG A 572 -56.18 -28.48 -19.49
C ARG A 572 -56.42 -29.49 -18.37
N VAL A 573 -56.20 -30.78 -18.62
CA VAL A 573 -56.27 -31.81 -17.56
C VAL A 573 -55.20 -31.54 -16.50
N ALA A 574 -53.97 -31.24 -16.89
CA ALA A 574 -52.90 -30.89 -15.96
C ALA A 574 -53.22 -29.63 -15.13
N ASP A 575 -53.79 -28.59 -15.75
CA ASP A 575 -54.23 -27.39 -15.05
C ASP A 575 -55.33 -27.69 -14.02
N LEU A 576 -56.31 -28.54 -14.39
CA LEU A 576 -57.36 -28.97 -13.47
C LEU A 576 -56.83 -29.84 -12.32
N GLU A 577 -55.81 -30.68 -12.58
CA GLU A 577 -55.14 -31.45 -11.53
C GLU A 577 -54.39 -30.55 -10.54
N MET A 578 -53.74 -29.50 -11.04
CA MET A 578 -53.09 -28.47 -10.22
C MET A 578 -54.12 -27.64 -9.42
N GLN A 579 -55.24 -27.24 -10.03
CA GLN A 579 -56.32 -26.58 -9.29
C GLN A 579 -56.89 -27.50 -8.21
N ARG A 580 -57.04 -28.80 -8.50
CA ARG A 580 -57.48 -29.79 -7.51
C ARG A 580 -56.49 -29.95 -6.37
N SER A 581 -55.18 -29.96 -6.64
CA SER A 581 -54.16 -30.06 -5.59
C SER A 581 -54.13 -28.79 -4.72
N GLN A 582 -54.21 -27.60 -5.31
CA GLN A 582 -54.31 -26.34 -4.58
C GLN A 582 -55.55 -26.29 -3.68
N LEU A 583 -56.72 -26.72 -4.18
CA LEU A 583 -57.93 -26.82 -3.36
C LEU A 583 -57.80 -27.85 -2.24
N LYS A 584 -57.11 -28.97 -2.48
CA LYS A 584 -56.81 -29.97 -1.46
C LYS A 584 -55.90 -29.41 -0.37
N ASP A 585 -54.89 -28.62 -0.73
CA ASP A 585 -53.99 -27.95 0.21
C ASP A 585 -54.75 -26.89 1.03
N ILE A 586 -55.60 -26.09 0.40
CA ILE A 586 -56.47 -25.13 1.10
C ILE A 586 -57.44 -25.85 2.05
N ALA A 587 -58.01 -26.98 1.65
CA ALA A 587 -58.87 -27.78 2.51
C ALA A 587 -58.10 -28.38 3.70
N GLN A 588 -56.87 -28.84 3.50
CA GLN A 588 -55.99 -29.32 4.58
C GLN A 588 -55.57 -28.18 5.53
N LEU A 589 -55.26 -27.01 5.00
CA LEU A 589 -55.00 -25.80 5.79
C LEU A 589 -56.25 -25.42 6.60
N SER A 590 -57.43 -25.40 5.98
CA SER A 590 -58.68 -25.11 6.68
C SER A 590 -58.98 -26.13 7.78
N GLN A 591 -58.71 -27.42 7.53
CA GLN A 591 -58.89 -28.49 8.51
C GLN A 591 -57.88 -28.40 9.66
N THR A 592 -56.62 -28.04 9.38
CA THR A 592 -55.61 -27.80 10.43
C THR A 592 -55.91 -26.54 11.24
N TYR A 593 -56.37 -25.46 10.60
CA TYR A 593 -56.86 -24.25 11.27
C TYR A 593 -58.05 -24.58 12.19
N LEU A 594 -59.05 -25.31 11.70
CA LEU A 594 -60.19 -25.78 12.52
C LEU A 594 -59.73 -26.67 13.68
N CYS A 595 -58.76 -27.57 13.47
CA CYS A 595 -58.19 -28.38 14.54
C CYS A 595 -57.46 -27.52 15.59
N ILE A 596 -56.71 -26.50 15.17
CA ILE A 596 -56.02 -25.56 16.09
C ILE A 596 -57.05 -24.73 16.86
N GLU A 597 -58.08 -24.22 16.19
CA GLU A 597 -59.13 -23.39 16.79
C GLU A 597 -59.97 -24.21 17.80
N TYR A 598 -60.35 -25.44 17.46
CA TYR A 598 -60.99 -26.39 18.37
C TYR A 598 -60.11 -26.71 19.60
N ARG A 599 -58.78 -26.80 19.42
CA ARG A 599 -57.82 -26.99 20.52
C ARG A 599 -57.68 -25.77 21.43
N ARG A 600 -58.00 -24.57 20.91
CA ARG A 600 -58.00 -23.29 21.61
C ARG A 600 -59.28 -23.07 22.42
N THR A 601 -60.43 -23.48 21.90
CA THR A 601 -61.75 -23.26 22.53
C THR A 601 -62.20 -24.39 23.46
N SER A 602 -61.64 -25.60 23.34
CA SER A 602 -61.95 -26.73 24.22
C SER A 602 -61.25 -26.64 25.58
N THR A 603 -62.01 -26.47 26.66
CA THR A 603 -61.54 -26.42 28.06
C THR A 603 -61.49 -27.77 28.78
N THR A 604 -61.83 -28.89 28.11
CA THR A 604 -61.78 -30.23 28.70
C THR A 604 -60.53 -31.01 28.26
N PRO A 605 -59.76 -31.62 29.19
CA PRO A 605 -58.47 -32.26 28.88
C PRO A 605 -58.60 -33.53 28.02
N LEU A 606 -59.78 -34.14 27.93
CA LEU A 606 -60.03 -35.35 27.13
C LEU A 606 -60.23 -35.09 25.62
N ALA A 607 -60.53 -33.86 25.21
CA ALA A 607 -60.73 -33.53 23.78
C ALA A 607 -59.43 -33.15 23.04
N ARG A 608 -58.35 -32.83 23.76
CA ARG A 608 -57.04 -32.45 23.15
C ARG A 608 -56.26 -33.61 22.55
N ALA A 609 -56.59 -34.86 22.90
CA ALA A 609 -55.84 -36.05 22.54
C ALA A 609 -56.36 -36.81 21.29
N ARG A 610 -57.49 -36.40 20.68
CA ARG A 610 -58.09 -37.13 19.54
C ARG A 610 -57.92 -36.51 18.15
N CYS A 611 -57.27 -35.35 18.02
CA CYS A 611 -56.95 -34.76 16.71
C CYS A 611 -55.47 -34.98 16.38
N LEU A 612 -55.13 -36.19 15.95
CA LEU A 612 -53.95 -36.44 15.13
C LEU A 612 -54.42 -36.49 13.66
N PRO A 613 -53.74 -35.82 12.71
CA PRO A 613 -54.05 -36.02 11.30
C PRO A 613 -53.74 -37.47 10.94
N SER A 614 -54.74 -38.19 10.46
CA SER A 614 -54.58 -39.52 9.89
C SER A 614 -53.64 -39.43 8.69
N VAL A 615 -52.51 -40.13 8.80
CA VAL A 615 -51.57 -40.42 7.71
C VAL A 615 -52.34 -40.94 6.49
N SER A 616 -52.05 -40.38 5.32
CA SER A 616 -52.61 -40.82 4.03
C SER A 616 -52.32 -42.31 3.78
N PRO A 617 -53.29 -43.09 3.28
CA PRO A 617 -53.02 -44.40 2.72
C PRO A 617 -52.65 -44.21 1.25
N ASP A 618 -51.36 -44.18 0.94
CA ASP A 618 -50.88 -44.46 -0.43
C ASP A 618 -49.46 -45.01 -0.36
N ALA A 619 -49.40 -46.25 0.11
CA ALA A 619 -48.25 -47.14 0.02
C ALA A 619 -48.77 -48.53 -0.34
N SER A 620 -49.30 -48.69 -1.55
CA SER A 620 -49.43 -49.98 -2.21
C SER A 620 -49.39 -49.79 -3.71
N GLU A 621 -48.77 -50.77 -4.37
CA GLU A 621 -48.66 -50.93 -5.83
C GLU A 621 -47.58 -50.11 -6.55
N ARG A 622 -46.32 -50.43 -6.21
CA ARG A 622 -45.36 -50.76 -7.26
C ARG A 622 -44.91 -52.22 -7.12
N VAL A 623 -45.21 -52.98 -8.18
CA VAL A 623 -44.44 -54.11 -8.72
C VAL A 623 -44.63 -55.49 -8.07
N LEU A 624 -45.27 -56.38 -8.83
CA LEU A 624 -45.08 -57.84 -9.06
C LEU A 624 -46.38 -58.30 -9.76
N LEU A 625 -46.48 -58.86 -10.98
CA LEU A 625 -45.68 -59.71 -11.89
C LEU A 625 -46.44 -59.76 -13.25
N PRO A 626 -46.01 -60.48 -14.31
CA PRO A 626 -44.69 -61.03 -14.66
C PRO A 626 -44.03 -60.32 -15.87
#